data_AF-A0A2D4KQJ3-F1
#
_entry.id   AF-A0A2D4KQJ3-F1
#
_cell.length_a   1.000
_cell.length_b   1.000
_cell.length_c   1.000
_cell.angle_alpha   90.00
_cell.angle_beta   90.00
_cell.angle_gamma   90.00
#
_symmetry.space_group_name_H-M   'P 1'
#
loop_
_entity.id
_entity.type
_entity.pdbx_description
1 polymer ?
#
loop_
_entity_poly.entity_id
_entity_poly.type
_entity_poly.pdbx_seq_one_letter_code
_entity_poly.pdbx_strand_id
1 'polypeptide(L)'
;VYKEQGKWETQVTPPQISAQRAELAATTLAFSLFPNDPINLIIDSLHVYHVVIHIFDAYVSPTGDAALLGQFIQLKELIEKRSHPYFVAHIRSHQPFPGLLTEGNDEADKAARKVFNLTTPWESHDFFHQNANALRKEFDITKAEASAIIQ
;
A
#
# COMPACT_ATOMS: atom_id res chain seq x y z
N VAL A 1 1.08 0.16 8.34
CA VAL A 1 0.46 -0.28 9.62
C VAL A 1 1.16 -1.56 10.06
N TYR A 2 1.41 -1.74 11.36
CA TYR A 2 1.98 -2.98 11.91
C TYR A 2 1.38 -3.26 13.29
N LYS A 3 1.47 -4.51 13.77
CA LYS A 3 0.93 -4.91 15.06
C LYS A 3 2.06 -5.11 16.06
N GLU A 4 2.04 -4.35 17.15
CA GLU A 4 3.01 -4.45 18.24
C GLU A 4 2.26 -4.65 19.57
N GLN A 5 2.64 -5.68 20.33
CA GLN A 5 2.00 -6.03 21.61
C GLN A 5 0.45 -6.10 21.56
N GLY A 6 -0.10 -6.55 20.43
CA GLY A 6 -1.54 -6.69 20.22
C GLY A 6 -2.26 -5.41 19.79
N LYS A 7 -1.56 -4.27 19.67
CA LYS A 7 -2.12 -2.99 19.20
C LYS A 7 -1.67 -2.69 17.78
N TRP A 8 -2.56 -2.06 17.00
CA TRP A 8 -2.26 -1.59 15.65
C TRP A 8 -1.58 -0.22 15.73
N GLU A 9 -0.37 -0.15 15.19
CA GLU A 9 0.41 1.07 15.05
C GLU A 9 0.40 1.52 13.59
N THR A 10 0.25 2.83 13.39
CA THR A 10 0.14 3.44 12.06
C THR A 10 1.25 4.45 11.85
N GLN A 11 2.01 4.22 10.78
CA GLN A 11 2.96 5.19 10.23
C GLN A 11 2.54 5.48 8.79
N VAL A 12 2.68 6.73 8.36
CA VAL A 12 2.24 7.20 7.04
C VAL A 12 3.37 7.89 6.30
N THR A 13 3.36 7.78 4.98
CA THR A 13 4.23 8.54 4.10
C THR A 13 3.52 9.82 3.64
N PRO A 14 4.25 10.82 3.12
CA PRO A 14 3.63 11.91 2.37
C PRO A 14 2.76 11.37 1.22
N PRO A 15 1.66 12.06 0.88
CA PRO A 15 0.76 11.64 -0.19
C PRO A 15 1.50 11.53 -1.52
N GLN A 16 1.20 10.47 -2.26
CA GLN A 16 1.73 10.18 -3.60
C GLN A 16 0.72 10.49 -4.70
N ILE A 17 1.18 10.61 -5.95
CA ILE A 17 0.30 10.94 -7.08
C ILE A 17 -0.54 9.76 -7.60
N SER A 18 -0.28 8.54 -7.13
CA SER A 18 -1.06 7.35 -7.49
C SER A 18 -1.02 6.30 -6.38
N ALA A 19 -2.02 5.41 -6.35
CA ALA A 19 -2.05 4.30 -5.39
C ALA A 19 -0.81 3.40 -5.51
N GLN A 20 -0.35 3.08 -6.72
CA GLN A 20 0.86 2.24 -6.88
C GLN A 20 2.10 2.88 -6.25
N ARG A 21 2.27 4.20 -6.38
CA ARG A 21 3.37 4.92 -5.74
C ARG A 21 3.18 5.01 -4.23
N ALA A 22 1.94 5.15 -3.76
CA ALA A 22 1.61 5.14 -2.33
C ALA A 22 1.99 3.79 -1.69
N GLU A 23 1.62 2.69 -2.34
CA GLU A 23 1.94 1.33 -1.90
C GLU A 23 3.45 1.07 -1.91
N LEU A 24 4.16 1.56 -2.93
CA LEU A 24 5.62 1.49 -2.97
C LEU A 24 6.25 2.31 -1.84
N ALA A 25 5.76 3.52 -1.58
CA ALA A 25 6.24 4.37 -0.50
C ALA A 25 6.03 3.71 0.87
N ALA A 26 4.83 3.16 1.11
CA ALA A 26 4.49 2.47 2.34
C ALA A 26 5.37 1.22 2.55
N THR A 27 5.66 0.49 1.47
CA THR A 27 6.59 -0.64 1.48
C THR A 27 8.01 -0.21 1.84
N THR A 28 8.54 0.83 1.20
CA THR A 28 9.85 1.39 1.52
C THR A 28 9.92 1.87 2.98
N LEU A 29 8.85 2.51 3.47
CA LEU A 29 8.73 2.93 4.86
C LEU A 29 8.80 1.72 5.81
N ALA A 30 8.10 0.63 5.52
CA ALA A 30 8.14 -0.59 6.34
C ALA A 30 9.56 -1.15 6.48
N PHE A 31 10.32 -1.23 5.39
CA PHE A 31 11.73 -1.65 5.43
C PHE A 31 12.62 -0.69 6.22
N SER A 32 12.35 0.62 6.15
CA SER A 32 13.11 1.64 6.89
C SER A 32 12.81 1.67 8.39
N LEU A 33 11.59 1.31 8.80
CA LEU A 33 11.18 1.30 10.21
C LEU A 33 11.78 0.12 10.98
N PHE A 34 11.96 -1.00 10.30
CA PHE A 34 12.41 -2.26 10.91
C PHE A 34 13.74 -2.75 10.31
N PRO A 35 14.82 -1.94 10.26
CA PRO A 35 16.05 -2.32 9.56
C PRO A 35 16.75 -3.52 10.19
N ASN A 36 16.55 -3.73 11.49
CA ASN A 36 17.21 -4.76 12.29
C ASN A 36 16.27 -5.85 12.81
N ASP A 37 15.01 -5.87 12.37
CA ASP A 37 14.02 -6.84 12.84
C ASP A 37 13.53 -7.72 11.70
N PRO A 38 13.26 -9.01 11.93
CA PRO A 38 12.58 -9.83 10.95
C PRO A 38 11.15 -9.33 10.74
N ILE A 39 10.74 -9.16 9.48
CA ILE A 39 9.40 -8.64 9.14
C ILE A 39 8.64 -9.54 8.18
N ASN A 40 7.32 -9.61 8.37
CA ASN A 40 6.38 -10.19 7.42
C ASN A 40 5.62 -9.03 6.75
N LEU A 41 5.98 -8.73 5.51
CA LEU A 41 5.37 -7.69 4.72
C LEU A 41 4.17 -8.26 3.96
N ILE A 42 2.98 -7.76 4.29
CA ILE A 42 1.72 -8.12 3.63
C ILE A 42 1.34 -6.96 2.71
N ILE A 43 1.23 -7.24 1.42
CA ILE A 43 1.00 -6.24 0.37
C ILE A 43 -0.28 -6.60 -0.37
N ASP A 44 -1.16 -5.63 -0.60
CA ASP A 44 -2.39 -5.84 -1.36
C ASP A 44 -2.27 -5.43 -2.84
N SER A 45 -1.21 -4.68 -3.17
CA SER A 45 -0.79 -4.36 -4.53
C SER A 45 0.11 -5.44 -5.13
N LEU A 46 -0.44 -6.19 -6.10
CA LEU A 46 0.31 -7.18 -6.88
C LEU A 46 1.53 -6.56 -7.59
N HIS A 47 1.41 -5.32 -8.05
CA HIS A 47 2.52 -4.60 -8.68
C HIS A 47 3.69 -4.43 -7.70
N VAL A 48 3.42 -3.90 -6.50
CA VAL A 48 4.46 -3.66 -5.50
C VAL A 48 5.02 -4.97 -4.95
N TYR A 49 4.19 -6.00 -4.80
CA TYR A 49 4.68 -7.35 -4.50
C TYR A 49 5.75 -7.81 -5.49
N HIS A 50 5.48 -7.69 -6.80
CA HIS A 50 6.45 -8.05 -7.84
C HIS A 50 7.70 -7.19 -7.80
N VAL A 51 7.58 -5.89 -7.49
CA VAL A 51 8.74 -5.03 -7.28
C VAL A 51 9.61 -5.59 -6.16
N VAL A 52 9.08 -5.84 -4.97
CA VAL A 52 9.87 -6.26 -3.81
C VAL A 52 10.61 -7.58 -4.05
N ILE A 53 9.97 -8.56 -4.70
CA ILE A 53 10.60 -9.87 -4.93
C ILE A 53 11.64 -9.87 -6.06
N HIS A 54 11.68 -8.83 -6.90
CA HIS A 54 12.58 -8.76 -8.05
C HIS A 54 13.60 -7.60 -8.00
N ILE A 55 13.38 -6.60 -7.13
CA ILE A 55 14.17 -5.36 -7.16
C ILE A 55 15.66 -5.55 -6.81
N PHE A 56 15.97 -6.59 -6.05
CA PHE A 56 17.33 -6.95 -5.69
C PHE A 56 18.21 -7.16 -6.94
N ASP A 57 17.73 -7.94 -7.92
CA ASP A 57 18.46 -8.22 -9.16
C ASP A 57 18.10 -7.25 -10.31
N ALA A 58 17.10 -6.40 -10.13
CA ALA A 58 16.63 -5.51 -11.18
C ALA A 58 17.60 -4.35 -11.46
N TYR A 59 17.74 -4.00 -12.74
CA TYR A 59 18.33 -2.74 -13.16
C TYR A 59 17.27 -1.63 -13.09
N VAL A 60 17.52 -0.62 -12.25
CA VAL A 60 16.69 0.59 -12.20
C VAL A 60 17.23 1.58 -13.22
N SER A 61 16.55 1.70 -14.36
CA SER A 61 16.95 2.66 -15.40
C SER A 61 16.93 4.09 -14.85
N PRO A 62 17.97 4.92 -15.10
CA PRO A 62 18.01 6.31 -14.65
C PRO A 62 17.05 7.23 -15.45
N THR A 63 16.30 6.68 -16.40
CA THR A 63 15.35 7.42 -17.23
C THR A 63 13.96 7.40 -16.61
N GLY A 64 13.36 8.57 -16.42
CA GLY A 64 11.95 8.66 -15.99
C GLY A 64 11.75 9.68 -14.86
N ASP A 65 10.67 9.48 -14.10
CA ASP A 65 10.31 10.32 -12.96
C ASP A 65 11.31 10.15 -11.82
N ALA A 66 12.01 11.23 -11.47
CA ALA A 66 13.07 11.21 -10.47
C ALA A 66 12.59 10.80 -9.07
N ALA A 67 11.35 11.12 -8.69
CA ALA A 67 10.82 10.75 -7.38
C ALA A 67 10.56 9.24 -7.31
N LEU A 68 9.95 8.66 -8.35
CA LEU A 68 9.73 7.23 -8.44
C LEU A 68 11.04 6.44 -8.51
N LEU A 69 12.01 6.92 -9.29
CA LEU A 69 13.34 6.32 -9.35
C LEU A 69 14.04 6.36 -7.98
N GLY A 70 13.93 7.48 -7.28
CA GLY A 70 14.43 7.61 -5.90
C GLY A 70 13.80 6.58 -4.96
N GLN A 71 12.50 6.30 -5.08
CA GLN A 71 11.83 5.27 -4.28
C GLN A 71 12.34 3.86 -4.58
N PHE A 72 12.54 3.51 -5.85
CA PHE A 72 13.09 2.21 -6.23
C PHE A 72 14.52 2.02 -5.73
N ILE A 73 15.37 3.05 -5.88
CA ILE A 73 16.76 3.01 -5.39
C ILE A 73 16.76 2.86 -3.86
N GLN A 74 15.95 3.64 -3.15
CA GLN A 74 15.86 3.56 -1.70
C GLN A 74 15.40 2.18 -1.23
N LEU A 75 14.35 1.62 -1.86
CA LEU A 75 13.87 0.27 -1.53
C LEU A 75 14.95 -0.77 -1.77
N LYS A 76 15.64 -0.70 -2.91
CA LYS A 76 16.74 -1.60 -3.26
C LYS A 76 17.85 -1.55 -2.21
N GLU A 77 18.32 -0.37 -1.85
CA GLU A 77 19.37 -0.20 -0.84
C GLU A 77 18.95 -0.74 0.53
N LEU A 78 17.71 -0.53 0.94
CA LEU A 78 17.21 -1.05 2.23
C LEU A 78 17.19 -2.57 2.25
N ILE A 79 16.77 -3.20 1.15
CA ILE A 79 16.77 -4.67 1.02
C ILE A 79 18.21 -5.21 0.99
N GLU A 80 19.11 -4.59 0.22
CA GLU A 80 20.52 -4.99 0.13
C GLU A 80 21.27 -4.87 1.47
N LYS A 81 20.98 -3.84 2.26
CA LYS A 81 21.62 -3.60 3.56
C LYS A 81 21.06 -4.48 4.68
N ARG A 82 19.93 -5.16 4.47
CA ARG A 82 19.31 -5.99 5.51
C ARG A 82 20.10 -7.25 5.78
N SER A 83 20.43 -7.45 7.04
CA SER A 83 20.96 -8.72 7.57
C SER A 83 19.88 -9.66 8.11
N HIS A 84 18.69 -9.13 8.41
CA HIS A 84 17.59 -9.89 9.00
C HIS A 84 16.60 -10.36 7.93
N PRO A 85 16.05 -11.58 8.07
CA PRO A 85 15.15 -12.15 7.07
C PRO A 85 13.87 -11.32 6.95
N TYR A 86 13.26 -11.33 5.78
CA TYR A 86 11.92 -10.80 5.59
C TYR A 86 11.12 -11.77 4.74
N PHE A 87 9.82 -11.82 4.99
CA PHE A 87 8.86 -12.56 4.17
C PHE A 87 7.92 -11.56 3.51
N VAL A 88 7.53 -11.84 2.28
CA VAL A 88 6.58 -11.00 1.53
C VAL A 88 5.45 -11.89 1.05
N ALA A 89 4.21 -11.48 1.34
CA ALA A 89 3.03 -12.11 0.78
C ALA A 89 2.12 -11.07 0.14
N HIS A 90 1.56 -11.46 -0.99
CA HIS A 90 0.48 -10.71 -1.62
C HIS A 90 -0.88 -11.24 -1.17
N ILE A 91 -1.74 -10.34 -0.71
CA ILE A 91 -3.16 -10.61 -0.45
C ILE A 91 -4.01 -9.85 -1.46
N ARG A 92 -5.20 -10.34 -1.79
CA ARG A 92 -6.17 -9.54 -2.54
C ARG A 92 -7.06 -8.81 -1.55
N SER A 93 -7.08 -7.48 -1.56
CA SER A 93 -7.84 -6.64 -0.61
C SER A 93 -9.35 -6.96 -0.57
N HIS A 94 -9.88 -7.67 -1.57
CA HIS A 94 -11.29 -8.08 -1.65
C HIS A 94 -11.54 -9.58 -1.44
N GLN A 95 -10.52 -10.36 -1.07
CA GLN A 95 -10.73 -11.73 -0.63
C GLN A 95 -10.91 -11.77 0.89
N PRO A 96 -11.93 -12.49 1.41
CA PRO A 96 -12.11 -12.64 2.84
C PRO A 96 -10.96 -13.49 3.39
N PHE A 97 -9.99 -12.85 4.02
CA PHE A 97 -8.98 -13.52 4.81
C PHE A 97 -9.44 -13.54 6.28
N PRO A 98 -9.26 -14.65 7.00
CA PRO A 98 -9.61 -14.67 8.41
C PRO A 98 -8.59 -13.90 9.27
N GLY A 99 -9.09 -13.18 10.27
CA GLY A 99 -8.29 -12.64 11.37
C GLY A 99 -7.40 -11.45 11.02
N LEU A 100 -6.12 -11.55 11.41
CA LEU A 100 -5.19 -10.41 11.45
C LEU A 100 -4.92 -9.75 10.10
N LEU A 101 -5.04 -10.49 8.99
CA LEU A 101 -4.79 -9.96 7.65
C LEU A 101 -5.86 -8.96 7.23
N THR A 102 -7.15 -9.28 7.46
CA THR A 102 -8.25 -8.34 7.19
C THR A 102 -8.22 -7.16 8.15
N GLU A 103 -7.98 -7.38 9.44
CA GLU A 103 -7.83 -6.28 10.40
C GLU A 103 -6.70 -5.31 9.99
N GLY A 104 -5.54 -5.83 9.64
CA GLY A 104 -4.39 -5.02 9.25
C GLY A 104 -4.60 -4.26 7.94
N ASN A 105 -5.24 -4.91 6.95
CA ASN A 105 -5.60 -4.27 5.69
C ASN A 105 -6.62 -3.14 5.92
N ASP A 106 -7.66 -3.39 6.73
CA ASP A 106 -8.66 -2.37 7.05
C ASP A 106 -8.04 -1.15 7.73
N GLU A 107 -7.08 -1.36 8.65
CA GLU A 107 -6.34 -0.26 9.28
C GLU A 107 -5.43 0.48 8.29
N ALA A 108 -4.77 -0.24 7.37
CA ALA A 108 -3.96 0.37 6.31
C ALA A 108 -4.81 1.24 5.38
N ASP A 109 -5.95 0.73 4.91
CA ASP A 109 -6.86 1.48 4.03
C ASP A 109 -7.44 2.71 4.75
N LYS A 110 -7.80 2.59 6.04
CA LYS A 110 -8.25 3.74 6.84
C LYS A 110 -7.16 4.80 6.97
N ALA A 111 -5.91 4.39 7.18
CA ALA A 111 -4.78 5.30 7.25
C ALA A 111 -4.55 6.01 5.90
N ALA A 112 -4.60 5.25 4.79
CA ALA A 112 -4.46 5.80 3.44
C ALA A 112 -5.52 6.87 3.16
N ARG A 113 -6.81 6.58 3.42
CA ARG A 113 -7.90 7.56 3.22
C ARG A 113 -7.67 8.89 3.94
N LYS A 114 -7.14 8.86 5.17
CA LYS A 114 -6.81 10.07 5.94
C LYS A 114 -5.69 10.90 5.33
N VAL A 115 -4.72 10.25 4.69
CA VAL A 115 -3.56 10.91 4.05
C VAL A 115 -3.97 11.61 2.76
N PHE A 116 -4.81 10.98 1.95
CA PHE A 116 -5.15 11.48 0.62
C PHE A 116 -6.30 12.50 0.62
N ASN A 117 -7.13 12.54 1.68
CA ASN A 117 -8.23 13.50 1.87
C ASN A 117 -9.08 13.70 0.59
N LEU A 118 -9.41 12.62 -0.10
CA LEU A 118 -10.18 12.63 -1.34
C LEU A 118 -11.63 12.98 -0.99
N THR A 119 -12.12 14.08 -1.54
CA THR A 119 -13.38 14.69 -1.08
C THR A 119 -14.60 14.19 -1.84
N THR A 120 -14.39 13.63 -3.04
CA THR A 120 -15.47 13.12 -3.88
C THR A 120 -15.36 11.61 -4.14
N PRO A 121 -16.49 10.94 -4.39
CA PRO A 121 -16.50 9.54 -4.79
C PRO A 121 -15.68 9.26 -6.06
N TRP A 122 -15.66 10.20 -7.01
CA TRP A 122 -14.87 10.07 -8.25
C TRP A 122 -13.38 10.15 -7.97
N GLU A 123 -12.92 11.14 -7.20
CA GLU A 123 -11.50 11.23 -6.82
C GLU A 123 -11.04 9.97 -6.06
N SER A 124 -11.86 9.46 -5.15
CA SER A 124 -11.57 8.23 -4.40
C SER A 124 -11.54 7.00 -5.31
N HIS A 125 -12.48 6.89 -6.25
CA HIS A 125 -12.47 5.80 -7.23
C HIS A 125 -11.27 5.88 -8.18
N ASP A 126 -10.97 7.05 -8.72
CA ASP A 126 -9.86 7.26 -9.65
C ASP A 126 -8.51 6.93 -9.00
N PHE A 127 -8.37 7.24 -7.71
CA PHE A 127 -7.14 7.00 -6.98
C PHE A 127 -7.01 5.54 -6.50
N PHE A 128 -8.04 5.00 -5.84
CA PHE A 128 -7.98 3.70 -5.17
C PHE A 128 -8.63 2.55 -5.96
N HIS A 129 -9.30 2.84 -7.08
CA HIS A 129 -10.06 1.86 -7.88
C HIS A 129 -11.04 1.01 -7.06
N GLN A 130 -11.67 1.62 -6.04
CA GLN A 130 -12.60 0.96 -5.15
C GLN A 130 -13.89 0.52 -5.86
N ASN A 131 -14.45 -0.61 -5.43
CA ASN A 131 -15.71 -1.12 -5.94
C ASN A 131 -16.95 -0.36 -5.40
N ALA A 132 -18.12 -0.63 -5.97
CA ALA A 132 -19.35 0.11 -5.67
C ALA A 132 -19.75 0.00 -4.19
N ASN A 133 -19.51 -1.15 -3.57
CA ASN A 133 -19.86 -1.34 -2.17
C ASN A 133 -18.95 -0.54 -1.24
N ALA A 134 -17.67 -0.36 -1.60
CA ALA A 134 -16.74 0.49 -0.86
C ALA A 134 -17.16 1.97 -1.00
N LEU A 135 -17.39 2.46 -2.23
CA LEU A 135 -17.85 3.84 -2.47
C LEU A 135 -19.17 4.15 -1.74
N ARG A 136 -20.14 3.22 -1.82
CA ARG A 136 -21.44 3.33 -1.14
C ARG A 136 -21.29 3.50 0.37
N LYS A 137 -20.38 2.75 0.98
CA LYS A 137 -20.12 2.81 2.43
C LYS A 137 -19.32 4.05 2.82
N GLU A 138 -18.38 4.47 1.97
CA GLU A 138 -17.45 5.57 2.25
C GLU A 138 -18.15 6.93 2.14
N PHE A 139 -18.99 7.12 1.14
CA PHE A 139 -19.63 8.41 0.84
C PHE A 139 -21.13 8.46 1.15
N ASP A 140 -21.68 7.40 1.74
CA ASP A 140 -23.11 7.25 2.05
C ASP A 140 -24.05 7.51 0.86
N ILE A 141 -23.63 7.07 -0.33
CA ILE A 141 -24.40 7.20 -1.57
C ILE A 141 -25.25 5.95 -1.82
N THR A 142 -26.18 6.02 -2.77
CA THR A 142 -26.99 4.87 -3.18
C THR A 142 -26.17 3.88 -4.01
N LYS A 143 -26.66 2.64 -4.11
CA LYS A 143 -26.04 1.63 -5.00
C LYS A 143 -26.04 2.09 -6.47
N ALA A 144 -27.08 2.79 -6.90
CA ALA A 144 -27.19 3.29 -8.27
C ALA A 144 -26.12 4.35 -8.58
N GLU A 145 -25.93 5.31 -7.67
CA GLU A 145 -24.89 6.33 -7.78
C GLU A 145 -23.49 5.70 -7.76
N ALA A 146 -23.23 4.79 -6.82
CA ALA A 146 -21.95 4.09 -6.74
C ALA A 146 -21.62 3.27 -8.00
N SER A 147 -22.64 2.64 -8.61
CA SER A 147 -22.46 1.92 -9.88
C SER A 147 -22.20 2.85 -11.07
N ALA A 148 -22.76 4.06 -11.08
CA ALA A 148 -22.52 5.04 -12.14
C ALA A 148 -21.10 5.62 -12.09
N ILE A 149 -20.45 5.65 -10.93
CA ILE A 149 -19.07 6.15 -10.76
C ILE A 149 -18.02 5.18 -11.32
N ILE A 150 -18.33 3.88 -11.40
CA ILE A 150 -17.38 2.84 -11.81
C ILE A 150 -17.41 2.59 -13.33
N GLN A 151 -18.41 3.13 -14.03
CA GLN A 151 -18.55 3.00 -15.48
C GLN A 151 -17.51 3.82 -16.24
#